data_AF-X0YRH9-F1
#
_entry.id   AF-X0YRH9-F1
#
_cell.length_a   1.000
_cell.length_b   1.000
_cell.length_c   1.000
_cell.angle_alpha   90.00
_cell.angle_beta   90.00
_cell.angle_gamma   90.00
#
_symmetry.space_group_name_H-M   'P 1'
#
loop_
_entity.id
_entity.type
_entity.pdbx_description
1 polymer ?
#
loop_
_entity_poly.entity_id
_entity_poly.type
_entity_poly.pdbx_seq_one_letter_code
_entity_poly.pdbx_strand_id
1 'polypeptide(L)'
;HQMDNYPAQKPSSSVDVGLWTGDGDEKYLSRLRSNFPRLYQDFQPDLIFYLAGADPYEKDQLGGLRLTMEGLRERDMIVIEEARKLRIPVAILFAGGYATQVKDTVSIHLNTVKVAQNVQRKYS
;
A
#
# COMPACT_ATOMS: atom_id res chain seq x y z
N HIS A 1 -1.37 -7.78 -4.07
CA HIS A 1 -2.80 -7.68 -4.41
C HIS A 1 -3.52 -8.94 -3.91
N GLN A 2 -4.84 -8.92 -3.77
CA GLN A 2 -5.62 -10.10 -3.39
C GLN A 2 -5.85 -11.01 -4.61
N MET A 3 -5.48 -12.29 -4.50
CA MET A 3 -5.46 -13.27 -5.59
C MET A 3 -6.87 -13.69 -5.99
N ASP A 4 -7.71 -13.93 -4.99
CA ASP A 4 -9.09 -14.44 -5.10
C ASP A 4 -10.14 -13.32 -5.15
N ASN A 5 -9.75 -12.15 -5.66
CA ASN A 5 -10.65 -11.01 -5.91
C ASN A 5 -10.61 -10.59 -7.39
N TYR A 6 -11.51 -9.71 -7.83
CA TYR A 6 -11.51 -9.13 -9.16
C TYR A 6 -10.14 -8.47 -9.50
N PRO A 7 -9.70 -8.52 -10.77
CA PRO A 7 -10.18 -9.39 -11.83
C PRO A 7 -9.78 -10.85 -11.56
N ALA A 8 -10.63 -11.80 -12.00
CA ALA A 8 -10.38 -13.23 -11.82
C ALA A 8 -9.09 -13.69 -12.52
N GLN A 9 -8.78 -13.09 -13.68
CA GLN A 9 -7.48 -13.23 -14.34
C GLN A 9 -6.69 -11.96 -14.09
N LYS A 10 -5.54 -12.09 -13.42
CA LYS A 10 -4.67 -10.95 -13.14
C LYS A 10 -3.96 -10.52 -14.43
N PRO A 11 -3.97 -9.22 -14.77
CA PRO A 11 -3.17 -8.70 -15.88
C PRO A 11 -1.70 -9.06 -15.68
N SER A 12 -0.98 -9.27 -16.78
CA SER A 12 0.45 -9.53 -16.72
C SER A 12 1.18 -8.34 -16.08
N SER A 13 2.02 -8.60 -15.10
CA SER A 13 2.95 -7.63 -14.53
C SER A 13 4.32 -8.28 -14.29
N SER A 14 5.35 -7.46 -14.05
CA SER A 14 6.72 -7.97 -13.84
C SER A 14 6.88 -8.62 -12.46
N VAL A 15 6.20 -8.11 -11.43
CA VAL A 15 6.32 -8.58 -10.05
C VAL A 15 4.96 -8.55 -9.37
N ASP A 16 4.42 -9.75 -9.14
CA ASP A 16 3.12 -9.95 -8.52
C ASP A 16 3.27 -10.58 -7.13
N VAL A 17 2.87 -9.83 -6.10
CA VAL A 17 2.87 -10.31 -4.71
C VAL A 17 1.44 -10.62 -4.29
N GLY A 18 1.11 -11.91 -4.33
CA GLY A 18 -0.21 -12.43 -4.01
C GLY A 18 -0.48 -12.56 -2.50
N LEU A 19 -1.68 -12.12 -2.11
CA LEU A 19 -2.29 -12.34 -0.81
C LEU A 19 -3.65 -13.00 -0.99
N TRP A 20 -4.16 -13.65 0.05
CA TRP A 20 -5.44 -14.35 0.03
C TRP A 20 -6.46 -13.65 0.93
N THR A 21 -7.75 -13.85 0.65
CA THR A 21 -8.83 -13.43 1.56
C THR A 21 -8.51 -13.82 3.00
N GLY A 22 -8.69 -12.88 3.93
CA GLY A 22 -8.40 -13.06 5.35
C GLY A 22 -6.98 -12.69 5.77
N ASP A 23 -6.03 -12.54 4.84
CA ASP A 23 -4.68 -12.11 5.17
C ASP A 23 -4.69 -10.71 5.80
N GLY A 24 -4.09 -10.59 6.99
CA GLY A 24 -4.02 -9.35 7.77
C GLY A 24 -2.65 -8.68 7.74
N ASP A 25 -2.46 -7.73 8.66
CA ASP A 25 -1.31 -6.84 8.75
C ASP A 25 0.05 -7.56 8.65
N GLU A 26 0.29 -8.57 9.48
CA GLU A 26 1.58 -9.27 9.54
C GLU A 26 1.99 -9.85 8.18
N LYS A 27 1.06 -10.55 7.52
CA LYS A 27 1.32 -11.19 6.22
C LYS A 27 1.45 -10.17 5.10
N TYR A 28 0.63 -9.13 5.12
CA TYR A 28 0.73 -8.04 4.14
C TYR A 28 2.08 -7.31 4.26
N LEU A 29 2.43 -6.88 5.47
CA LEU A 29 3.61 -6.06 5.72
C LEU A 29 4.91 -6.87 5.54
N SER A 30 4.95 -8.13 5.94
CA SER A 30 6.11 -9.01 5.70
C SER A 30 6.35 -9.24 4.20
N ARG A 31 5.28 -9.47 3.43
CA ARG A 31 5.35 -9.57 1.97
C ARG A 31 5.83 -8.26 1.33
N LEU A 32 5.35 -7.11 1.79
CA LEU A 32 5.80 -5.81 1.29
C LEU A 32 7.30 -5.60 1.56
N ARG A 33 7.74 -5.78 2.81
CA ARG A 33 9.15 -5.57 3.20
C ARG A 33 10.11 -6.49 2.46
N SER A 34 9.73 -7.74 2.23
CA SER A 34 10.58 -8.71 1.52
C SER A 34 10.71 -8.43 0.03
N ASN A 35 9.71 -7.78 -0.59
CA ASN A 35 9.71 -7.55 -2.03
C ASN A 35 10.15 -6.12 -2.43
N PHE A 36 9.98 -5.12 -1.55
CA PHE A 36 10.32 -3.74 -1.87
C PHE A 36 11.80 -3.54 -2.28
N PRO A 37 12.80 -4.11 -1.58
CA PRO A 37 14.21 -3.96 -1.98
C PRO A 37 14.50 -4.52 -3.37
N ARG A 38 13.83 -5.62 -3.73
CA ARG A 38 14.00 -6.27 -5.03
C ARG A 38 13.45 -5.40 -6.17
N LEU A 39 12.33 -4.73 -5.97
CA LEU A 39 11.78 -3.79 -6.96
C LEU A 39 12.79 -2.68 -7.29
N TYR A 40 13.51 -2.19 -6.29
CA TYR A 40 14.56 -1.19 -6.52
C TYR A 40 15.77 -1.76 -7.26
N GLN A 41 16.30 -2.89 -6.80
CA GLN A 41 17.51 -3.48 -7.37
C GLN A 41 17.33 -3.90 -8.83
N ASP A 42 16.17 -4.49 -9.14
CA ASP A 42 15.90 -5.06 -10.47
C ASP A 42 15.45 -3.98 -11.48
N PHE A 43 14.67 -2.97 -11.05
CA PHE A 43 14.07 -1.99 -11.96
C PHE A 43 14.73 -0.61 -11.96
N GLN A 44 15.35 -0.19 -10.84
CA GLN A 44 15.99 1.13 -10.68
C GLN A 44 15.11 2.32 -11.13
N PRO A 45 13.93 2.54 -10.52
CA PRO A 45 13.00 3.57 -10.95
C PRO A 45 13.49 4.99 -10.67
N ASP A 46 13.30 5.89 -11.64
CA ASP A 46 13.45 7.34 -11.45
C ASP A 46 12.24 8.00 -10.76
N LEU A 47 11.07 7.34 -10.77
CA LEU A 47 9.82 7.82 -10.18
C LEU A 47 8.94 6.64 -9.76
N ILE A 48 8.29 6.75 -8.60
CA ILE A 48 7.30 5.78 -8.12
C ILE A 48 5.90 6.41 -8.13
N PHE A 49 4.96 5.77 -8.82
CA PHE A 49 3.52 6.01 -8.65
C PHE A 49 2.99 5.04 -7.60
N TYR A 50 2.68 5.57 -6.41
CA TYR A 50 2.14 4.77 -5.31
C TYR A 50 0.62 4.87 -5.26
N LEU A 51 -0.06 3.79 -5.65
CA LEU A 51 -1.51 3.66 -5.53
C LEU A 51 -1.90 3.28 -4.10
N ALA A 52 -2.17 4.30 -3.27
CA ALA A 52 -2.53 4.14 -1.86
C ALA A 52 -4.02 3.78 -1.71
N GLY A 53 -4.38 2.55 -2.08
CA GLY A 53 -5.74 2.02 -1.90
C GLY A 53 -6.11 1.81 -0.43
N ALA A 54 -7.34 2.12 -0.06
CA ALA A 54 -7.95 1.83 1.23
C ALA A 54 -8.74 0.51 1.24
N ASP A 55 -8.97 -0.10 0.07
CA ASP A 55 -9.70 -1.37 -0.06
C ASP A 55 -9.11 -2.63 0.61
N PRO A 56 -7.84 -2.68 1.08
CA PRO A 56 -7.40 -3.80 1.92
C PRO A 56 -7.94 -3.75 3.35
N TYR A 57 -8.63 -2.67 3.73
CA TYR A 57 -9.15 -2.45 5.08
C TYR A 57 -10.13 -3.55 5.50
N GLU A 58 -10.05 -4.02 6.73
CA GLU A 58 -10.87 -5.13 7.25
C GLU A 58 -12.39 -4.87 7.22
N LYS A 59 -12.82 -3.60 7.07
CA LYS A 59 -14.23 -3.21 6.94
C LYS A 59 -14.58 -2.68 5.56
N ASP A 60 -13.73 -2.94 4.57
CA ASP A 60 -14.03 -2.69 3.17
C ASP A 60 -15.10 -3.65 2.65
N GLN A 61 -16.00 -3.16 1.80
CA GLN A 61 -17.09 -3.97 1.25
C GLN A 61 -16.70 -4.75 -0.01
N LEU A 62 -15.64 -4.34 -0.70
CA LEU A 62 -15.19 -4.95 -1.96
C LEU A 62 -13.86 -5.71 -1.80
N GLY A 63 -13.03 -5.33 -0.83
CA GLY A 63 -11.85 -6.09 -0.42
C GLY A 63 -12.16 -7.27 0.49
N GLY A 64 -11.30 -8.29 0.48
CA GLY A 64 -11.35 -9.44 1.39
C GLY A 64 -10.14 -9.58 2.30
N LEU A 65 -9.20 -8.64 2.23
CA LEU A 65 -8.06 -8.57 3.17
C LEU A 65 -8.52 -8.03 4.53
N ARG A 66 -7.69 -8.22 5.55
CA ARG A 66 -8.00 -7.84 6.93
C ARG A 66 -6.97 -6.86 7.49
N LEU A 67 -6.62 -5.84 6.72
CA LEU A 67 -5.70 -4.83 7.25
C LEU A 67 -6.42 -3.93 8.23
N THR A 68 -5.75 -3.63 9.33
CA THR A 68 -6.22 -2.60 10.26
C THR A 68 -5.87 -1.21 9.72
N MET A 69 -6.47 -0.18 10.32
CA MET A 69 -6.10 1.21 10.07
C MET A 69 -4.60 1.45 10.30
N GLU A 70 -4.06 0.79 11.33
CA GLU A 70 -2.64 0.88 11.69
C GLU A 70 -1.76 0.11 10.70
N GLY A 71 -2.20 -1.07 10.24
CA GLY A 71 -1.51 -1.81 9.18
C GLY A 71 -1.43 -1.03 7.87
N LEU A 72 -2.50 -0.32 7.48
CA LEU A 72 -2.49 0.57 6.32
C LEU A 72 -1.54 1.76 6.51
N ARG A 73 -1.52 2.34 7.72
CA ARG A 73 -0.58 3.42 8.07
C ARG A 73 0.87 2.95 7.98
N GLU A 74 1.15 1.75 8.49
CA GLU A 74 2.49 1.15 8.46
C GLU A 74 2.90 0.80 7.02
N ARG A 75 1.98 0.27 6.20
CA ARG A 75 2.21 0.08 4.75
C ARG A 75 2.66 1.38 4.10
N ASP A 76 1.93 2.47 4.32
CA ASP A 76 2.26 3.77 3.74
C ASP A 76 3.63 4.26 4.22
N MET A 77 3.96 4.04 5.51
CA MET A 77 5.26 4.38 6.07
C MET A 77 6.38 3.63 5.36
N ILE A 78 6.24 2.31 5.18
CA ILE A 78 7.23 1.47 4.49
C ILE A 78 7.50 2.00 3.08
N VAL A 79 6.45 2.17 2.27
CA VAL A 79 6.63 2.56 0.87
C VAL A 79 7.28 3.94 0.75
N ILE A 80 6.75 4.92 1.49
CA ILE A 80 7.19 6.31 1.38
C ILE A 80 8.58 6.50 1.99
N GLU A 81 8.86 5.87 3.14
CA GLU A 81 10.17 5.99 3.78
C GLU A 81 11.27 5.29 3.00
N GLU A 82 11.03 4.08 2.48
CA GLU A 82 12.03 3.35 1.70
C GLU A 82 12.35 4.09 0.38
N ALA A 83 11.34 4.59 -0.32
CA ALA A 83 11.56 5.42 -1.51
C ALA A 83 12.37 6.69 -1.17
N ARG A 84 12.08 7.35 -0.04
CA ARG A 84 12.82 8.54 0.40
C ARG A 84 14.27 8.23 0.76
N LYS A 85 14.54 7.11 1.46
CA LYS A 85 15.92 6.65 1.77
C LYS A 85 16.73 6.44 0.50
N LEU A 86 16.10 5.94 -0.56
CA LEU A 86 16.69 5.72 -1.87
C LEU A 86 16.71 6.98 -2.76
N ARG A 87 16.22 8.12 -2.27
CA ARG A 87 16.12 9.40 -2.99
C ARG A 87 15.27 9.34 -4.26
N ILE A 88 14.26 8.47 -4.28
CA ILE A 88 13.33 8.33 -5.41
C ILE A 88 12.10 9.20 -5.15
N PRO A 89 11.71 10.10 -6.07
CA PRO A 89 10.45 10.82 -6.00
C PRO A 89 9.25 9.87 -5.97
N VAL A 90 8.23 10.22 -5.19
CA VAL A 90 6.98 9.45 -5.09
C VAL A 90 5.78 10.34 -5.40
N ALA A 91 4.99 9.95 -6.41
CA ALA A 91 3.66 10.48 -6.66
C ALA A 91 2.63 9.57 -5.99
N ILE A 92 1.98 10.07 -4.93
CA ILE A 92 0.95 9.33 -4.20
C ILE A 92 -0.40 9.59 -4.87
N LEU A 93 -1.09 8.52 -5.27
CA LEU A 93 -2.42 8.55 -5.83
C LEU A 93 -3.35 7.75 -4.92
N PHE A 94 -4.47 8.34 -4.49
CA PHE A 94 -5.49 7.58 -3.79
C PHE A 94 -6.18 6.63 -4.77
N ALA A 95 -6.40 5.40 -4.32
CA ALA A 95 -7.09 4.36 -5.10
C ALA A 95 -8.36 3.92 -4.34
N GLY A 96 -8.81 2.67 -4.57
CA GLY A 96 -10.07 2.14 -4.02
C GLY A 96 -10.25 2.36 -2.52
N GLY A 97 -11.47 2.18 -2.01
CA GLY A 97 -11.81 2.49 -0.63
C GLY A 97 -13.31 2.58 -0.44
N TYR A 98 -13.89 1.47 0.00
CA TYR A 98 -15.33 1.21 0.04
C TYR A 98 -15.76 0.75 1.43
N ALA A 99 -15.08 1.26 2.47
CA ALA A 99 -15.39 0.97 3.86
C ALA A 99 -16.88 1.22 4.15
N THR A 100 -17.48 0.36 4.96
CA THR A 100 -18.89 0.49 5.37
C THR A 100 -19.21 1.87 5.93
N GLN A 101 -18.24 2.50 6.60
CA GLN A 101 -18.31 3.88 7.03
C GLN A 101 -17.37 4.74 6.20
N VAL A 102 -17.91 5.71 5.46
CA VAL A 102 -17.13 6.66 4.64
C VAL A 102 -16.03 7.35 5.44
N LYS A 103 -16.28 7.65 6.71
CA LYS A 103 -15.30 8.27 7.63
C LYS A 103 -14.02 7.44 7.77
N ASP A 104 -14.10 6.11 7.62
CA ASP A 104 -12.95 5.22 7.74
C ASP A 104 -12.08 5.35 6.48
N THR A 105 -12.66 5.34 5.27
CA THR A 105 -11.94 5.62 4.01
C THR A 105 -11.25 6.99 4.05
N VAL A 106 -11.97 8.03 4.50
CA VAL A 106 -11.41 9.38 4.65
C VAL A 106 -10.24 9.37 5.64
N SER A 107 -10.39 8.69 6.77
CA SER A 107 -9.33 8.59 7.79
C SER A 107 -8.09 7.87 7.25
N ILE A 108 -8.26 6.81 6.46
CA ILE A 108 -7.17 6.08 5.82
C ILE A 108 -6.38 7.00 4.89
N HIS A 109 -7.05 7.69 3.95
CA HIS A 109 -6.35 8.59 3.02
C HIS A 109 -5.70 9.79 3.74
N LEU A 110 -6.35 10.34 4.77
CA LEU A 110 -5.73 11.38 5.61
C LEU A 110 -4.48 10.87 6.34
N ASN A 111 -4.48 9.62 6.80
CA ASN A 111 -3.31 9.01 7.41
C ASN A 111 -2.16 8.87 6.39
N THR A 112 -2.44 8.51 5.14
CA THR A 112 -1.44 8.51 4.07
C THR A 112 -0.79 9.89 3.91
N VAL A 113 -1.58 10.97 3.89
CA VAL A 113 -1.05 12.36 3.79
C VAL A 113 -0.19 12.70 5.00
N LYS A 114 -0.63 12.36 6.21
CA LYS A 114 0.13 12.61 7.44
C LYS A 114 1.46 11.86 7.44
N VAL A 115 1.47 10.59 7.00
CA VAL A 115 2.71 9.82 6.84
C VAL A 115 3.64 10.51 5.85
N ALA A 116 3.16 10.91 4.68
CA ALA A 116 3.96 11.61 3.68
C ALA A 116 4.58 12.91 4.24
N GLN A 117 3.79 13.73 4.94
CA GLN A 117 4.28 14.95 5.57
C GLN A 117 5.34 14.67 6.64
N ASN A 118 5.14 13.64 7.47
CA ASN A 118 6.08 13.27 8.52
C ASN A 118 7.40 12.74 7.95
N VAL A 119 7.35 11.86 6.95
CA VAL A 119 8.55 11.36 6.27
C VAL A 119 9.28 12.52 5.57
N GLN A 120 8.56 13.41 4.88
CA GLN A 120 9.18 14.57 4.24
C GLN A 120 9.97 15.41 5.26
N ARG A 121 9.38 15.71 6.42
CA ARG A 121 10.07 16.49 7.48
C ARG A 121 11.29 15.75 8.05
N LYS A 122 11.23 14.43 8.21
CA LYS A 122 12.32 13.62 8.75
C LYS A 122 13.56 13.58 7.84
N TYR A 123 13.36 13.70 6.53
CA TYR A 123 14.41 13.62 5.51
C TYR A 123 14.56 14.94 4.71
N SER A 124 14.10 16.05 5.27
CA SER A 124 14.44 17.41 4.80
C SER A 124 15.71 17.85 5.52
#